data_AF-A0A950VG76-F1
#
_entry.id   AF-A0A950VG76-F1
#
_cell.length_a   1.000
_cell.length_b   1.000
_cell.length_c   1.000
_cell.angle_alpha   90.00
_cell.angle_beta   90.00
_cell.angle_gamma   90.00
#
_symmetry.space_group_name_H-M   'P 1'
#
loop_
_entity.id
_entity.type
_entity.pdbx_description
1 polymer ?
#
loop_
_entity_poly.entity_id
_entity_poly.type
_entity_poly.pdbx_seq_one_letter_code
_entity_poly.pdbx_strand_id
1 'polypeptide(L)'
;MSLTGFGWVLLMLLSVTDKAPRYPTLDRLAAEAETMKSNQPDQWRHDQEQAEKVFADNQKIVAGWRRRGNPPRPDLMPLRLPLAFLVAALREEEKTGAAALGQVAGRQEPGGQQRAFLEAIAHSADERRLPALLEYRDHVRRLRPGNDQAVAWAPLLATAATPRWAAAQVLELTRQDTPLDLNRLSESLLYCLLERFAGELPPESERAGYAYIRRHAPEGPTGYNEERLWDLLFKLDPPQVRKDILSYFARPSGAALTYNYRVPDLLSRHAGPSPEVAKAVHHWLATQKDLTEYNQRQLRVVLLRADPANELAPTVRHIDQLLAQQKQTNQPFEFGGDIHLLVLAMGEVEGKAVNDPLERYAFAPAIDVGVRFLILESLVKRRDPKAPELVARWLAEEPPYMQDHLRKTAASQWGPYGREVLEKADRLHRISPAD
;
A
#
# COMPACT_ATOMS: atom_id res chain seq x y z
N MET A 1 -68.49 46.79 -16.46
CA MET A 1 -67.50 47.23 -15.45
C MET A 1 -67.33 46.06 -14.48
N SER A 2 -66.38 45.12 -14.66
CA SER A 2 -64.91 45.21 -14.42
C SER A 2 -64.62 45.62 -12.96
N LEU A 3 -63.80 44.96 -12.14
CA LEU A 3 -62.67 44.01 -12.26
C LEU A 3 -62.59 43.26 -10.90
N THR A 4 -62.49 41.93 -10.76
CA THR A 4 -61.32 41.03 -10.96
C THR A 4 -59.96 41.65 -10.68
N GLY A 5 -59.39 41.44 -9.48
CA GLY A 5 -58.00 41.86 -9.26
C GLY A 5 -57.44 41.73 -7.85
N PHE A 6 -57.68 40.64 -7.11
CA PHE A 6 -56.98 40.43 -5.82
C PHE A 6 -56.66 38.97 -5.48
N GLY A 7 -56.78 38.04 -6.45
CA GLY A 7 -56.56 36.60 -6.21
C GLY A 7 -55.21 36.04 -6.66
N TRP A 8 -54.41 36.79 -7.42
CA TRP A 8 -53.23 36.23 -8.13
C TRP A 8 -51.88 36.60 -7.51
N VAL A 9 -51.81 37.59 -6.62
CA VAL A 9 -50.53 38.02 -6.03
C VAL A 9 -50.12 37.16 -4.83
N LEU A 10 -51.06 36.52 -4.13
CA LEU A 10 -50.75 35.67 -2.97
C LEU A 10 -50.36 34.23 -3.37
N LEU A 11 -50.64 33.80 -4.61
CA LEU A 11 -50.29 32.47 -5.11
C LEU A 11 -48.94 32.43 -5.86
N MET A 12 -48.29 33.58 -6.10
CA MET A 12 -46.96 33.66 -6.70
C MET A 12 -45.81 33.76 -5.69
N LEU A 13 -46.10 34.00 -4.40
CA LEU A 13 -45.07 34.07 -3.34
C LEU A 13 -44.82 32.74 -2.62
N LEU A 14 -45.53 31.67 -3.00
CA LEU A 14 -45.30 30.29 -2.52
C LEU A 14 -44.64 29.38 -3.56
N SER A 15 -44.24 29.91 -4.71
CA SER A 15 -43.72 29.14 -5.85
C SER A 15 -42.21 29.24 -6.05
N VAL A 16 -41.50 29.94 -5.15
CA VAL A 16 -40.03 29.89 -5.08
C VAL A 16 -39.65 28.97 -3.94
N THR A 17 -39.92 27.68 -4.10
CA THR A 17 -39.05 26.71 -3.43
C THR A 17 -37.73 26.78 -4.17
N ASP A 18 -36.86 27.66 -3.68
CA ASP A 18 -35.43 27.64 -3.97
C ASP A 18 -34.89 26.33 -3.37
N LYS A 19 -35.18 25.21 -4.05
CA LYS A 19 -34.64 23.90 -3.69
C LYS A 19 -33.20 23.94 -4.14
N ALA A 20 -32.34 24.47 -3.26
CA ALA A 20 -30.92 24.20 -3.36
C ALA A 20 -30.75 22.69 -3.64
N PRO A 21 -29.98 22.30 -4.66
CA PRO A 21 -29.85 20.90 -5.04
C PRO A 21 -29.43 20.09 -3.82
N ARG A 22 -30.20 19.04 -3.51
CA ARG A 22 -30.04 18.23 -2.30
C ARG A 22 -28.71 17.48 -2.29
N TYR A 23 -28.14 17.25 -3.47
CA TYR A 23 -26.84 16.64 -3.74
C TYR A 23 -26.16 17.40 -4.89
N PRO A 24 -25.54 18.57 -4.61
CA PRO A 24 -25.09 19.50 -5.66
C PRO A 24 -24.06 18.89 -6.60
N THR A 25 -23.20 17.98 -6.13
CA THR A 25 -22.21 17.32 -6.97
C THR A 25 -22.86 16.24 -7.83
N LEU A 26 -23.68 15.38 -7.24
CA LEU A 26 -24.37 14.32 -7.98
C LEU A 26 -25.35 14.88 -9.02
N ASP A 27 -26.03 15.97 -8.72
CA ASP A 27 -26.97 16.61 -9.65
C ASP A 27 -26.23 17.25 -10.84
N ARG A 28 -25.07 17.87 -10.60
CA ARG A 28 -24.20 18.39 -11.68
C ARG A 28 -23.64 17.27 -12.55
N LEU A 29 -23.11 16.22 -11.94
CA LEU A 29 -22.58 15.06 -12.68
C LEU A 29 -23.67 14.34 -13.50
N ALA A 30 -24.91 14.30 -13.00
CA ALA A 30 -26.03 13.77 -13.75
C ALA A 30 -26.37 14.65 -14.97
N ALA A 31 -26.38 15.97 -14.83
CA ALA A 31 -26.59 16.88 -15.96
C ALA A 31 -25.46 16.80 -17.00
N GLU A 32 -24.20 16.64 -16.54
CA GLU A 32 -23.05 16.39 -17.41
C GLU A 32 -23.18 15.06 -18.16
N ALA A 33 -23.64 14.00 -17.49
CA ALA A 33 -23.88 12.71 -18.14
C ALA A 33 -24.95 12.79 -19.24
N GLU A 34 -26.07 13.47 -18.99
CA GLU A 34 -27.09 13.71 -20.03
C GLU A 34 -26.53 14.52 -21.20
N THR A 35 -25.70 15.52 -20.92
CA THR A 35 -25.03 16.33 -21.94
C THR A 35 -24.04 15.49 -22.76
N MET A 36 -23.30 14.58 -22.12
CA MET A 36 -22.42 13.64 -22.81
C MET A 36 -23.23 12.70 -23.70
N LYS A 37 -24.34 12.16 -23.19
CA LYS A 37 -25.23 11.27 -23.94
C LYS A 37 -25.84 11.94 -25.16
N SER A 38 -26.18 13.24 -25.08
CA SER A 38 -26.72 14.00 -26.21
C SER A 38 -25.66 14.47 -27.20
N ASN A 39 -24.53 14.97 -26.71
CA ASN A 39 -23.54 15.65 -27.54
C ASN A 39 -22.44 14.70 -28.06
N GLN A 40 -22.22 13.58 -27.39
CA GLN A 40 -21.22 12.57 -27.72
C GLN A 40 -21.80 11.14 -27.57
N PRO A 41 -22.89 10.81 -28.29
CA PRO A 41 -23.58 9.54 -28.13
C PRO A 41 -22.71 8.32 -28.44
N ASP A 42 -21.77 8.45 -29.37
CA ASP A 42 -20.83 7.37 -29.72
C ASP A 42 -19.81 7.10 -28.60
N GLN A 43 -19.29 8.15 -27.96
CA GLN A 43 -18.41 8.00 -26.79
C GLN A 43 -19.16 7.39 -25.61
N TRP A 44 -20.39 7.85 -25.35
CA TRP A 44 -21.24 7.27 -24.32
C TRP A 44 -21.48 5.77 -24.55
N ARG A 45 -21.83 5.40 -25.80
CA ARG A 45 -22.02 3.99 -26.16
C ARG A 45 -20.73 3.19 -26.01
N HIS A 46 -19.60 3.75 -26.41
CA HIS A 46 -18.30 3.11 -26.24
C HIS A 46 -17.99 2.84 -24.77
N ASP A 47 -18.16 3.84 -23.89
CA ASP A 47 -17.94 3.71 -22.45
C ASP A 47 -18.85 2.63 -21.83
N GLN A 48 -20.11 2.59 -22.27
CA GLN A 48 -21.08 1.58 -21.86
C GLN A 48 -20.66 0.17 -22.33
N GLU A 49 -20.30 0.00 -23.60
CA GLU A 49 -19.84 -1.28 -24.16
C GLU A 49 -18.58 -1.79 -23.45
N GLN A 50 -17.63 -0.90 -23.10
CA GLN A 50 -16.44 -1.28 -22.34
C GLN A 50 -16.79 -1.78 -20.93
N ALA A 51 -17.67 -1.07 -20.22
CA ALA A 51 -18.10 -1.47 -18.89
C ALA A 51 -18.86 -2.81 -18.92
N GLU A 52 -19.80 -2.97 -19.85
CA GLU A 52 -20.55 -4.21 -20.05
C GLU A 52 -19.63 -5.39 -20.39
N LYS A 53 -18.61 -5.17 -21.22
CA LYS A 53 -17.60 -6.17 -21.54
C LYS A 53 -16.84 -6.64 -20.30
N VAL A 54 -16.41 -5.72 -19.43
CA VAL A 54 -15.74 -6.08 -18.16
C VAL A 54 -16.64 -6.98 -17.31
N PHE A 55 -17.93 -6.65 -17.19
CA PHE A 55 -18.86 -7.47 -16.42
C PHE A 55 -19.10 -8.84 -17.07
N ALA A 56 -19.29 -8.90 -18.39
CA ALA A 56 -19.50 -10.15 -19.12
C ALA A 56 -18.26 -11.07 -19.04
N ASP A 57 -17.06 -10.50 -19.16
CA ASP A 57 -15.81 -11.26 -19.04
C ASP A 57 -15.57 -11.72 -17.61
N ASN A 58 -15.88 -10.89 -16.60
CA ASN A 58 -15.83 -11.31 -15.20
C ASN A 58 -16.82 -12.46 -14.92
N GLN A 59 -18.05 -12.41 -15.43
CA GLN A 59 -19.03 -13.50 -15.28
C GLN A 59 -18.50 -14.83 -15.82
N LYS A 60 -17.81 -14.84 -16.98
CA LYS A 60 -17.16 -16.04 -17.52
C LYS A 60 -16.06 -16.57 -16.60
N ILE A 61 -15.24 -15.67 -16.04
CA ILE A 61 -14.16 -16.03 -15.10
C ILE A 61 -14.75 -16.64 -13.83
N VAL A 62 -15.78 -16.02 -13.25
CA VAL A 62 -16.42 -16.47 -12.00
C VAL A 62 -17.12 -17.81 -12.21
N ALA A 63 -17.79 -18.03 -13.35
CA ALA A 63 -18.43 -19.31 -13.67
C ALA A 63 -17.44 -20.50 -13.72
N GLY A 64 -16.19 -20.24 -14.12
CA GLY A 64 -15.11 -21.23 -14.14
C GLY A 64 -14.28 -21.31 -12.85
N TRP A 65 -14.61 -20.53 -11.81
CA TRP A 65 -13.77 -20.39 -10.63
C TRP A 65 -13.87 -21.62 -9.72
N ARG A 66 -12.75 -22.35 -9.58
CA ARG A 66 -12.64 -23.56 -8.75
C ARG A 66 -11.61 -23.47 -7.61
N ARG A 67 -11.03 -22.28 -7.39
CA ARG A 67 -9.97 -22.08 -6.38
C ARG A 67 -10.57 -21.91 -4.98
N ARG A 68 -9.80 -22.29 -3.94
CA ARG A 68 -10.15 -21.99 -2.54
C ARG A 68 -10.03 -20.48 -2.33
N GLY A 69 -11.15 -19.76 -2.34
CA GLY A 69 -11.22 -18.32 -2.11
C GLY A 69 -12.37 -17.66 -2.86
N ASN A 70 -12.67 -16.41 -2.50
CA ASN A 70 -13.70 -15.63 -3.18
C ASN A 70 -13.29 -15.38 -4.64
N PRO A 71 -14.24 -15.41 -5.59
CA PRO A 71 -13.96 -15.11 -6.98
C PRO A 71 -13.46 -13.67 -7.15
N PRO A 72 -12.65 -13.40 -8.19
CA PRO A 72 -12.23 -12.04 -8.50
C PRO A 72 -13.42 -11.17 -8.83
N ARG A 73 -13.40 -9.92 -8.35
CA ARG A 73 -14.46 -8.94 -8.62
C ARG A 73 -14.24 -8.27 -9.99
N PRO A 74 -15.31 -7.78 -10.64
CA PRO A 74 -15.14 -6.94 -11.82
C PRO A 74 -14.40 -5.65 -11.46
N ASP A 75 -13.51 -5.20 -12.35
CA ASP A 75 -12.67 -4.02 -12.15
C ASP A 75 -12.79 -3.05 -13.33
N LEU A 76 -13.34 -1.87 -13.08
CA LEU A 76 -13.53 -0.80 -14.06
C LEU A 76 -12.40 0.24 -14.01
N MET A 77 -11.50 0.21 -13.02
CA MET A 77 -10.44 1.21 -12.87
C MET A 77 -9.53 1.33 -14.10
N PRO A 78 -9.13 0.24 -14.78
CA PRO A 78 -8.27 0.33 -15.97
C PRO A 78 -8.88 1.10 -17.13
N LEU A 79 -10.22 1.18 -17.20
CA LEU A 79 -10.94 1.86 -18.28
C LEU A 79 -10.88 3.39 -18.19
N ARG A 80 -10.55 3.95 -17.02
CA ARG A 80 -10.48 5.41 -16.77
C ARG A 80 -11.71 6.17 -17.26
N LEU A 81 -12.89 5.59 -17.04
CA LEU A 81 -14.17 6.15 -17.48
C LEU A 81 -14.42 7.54 -16.84
N PRO A 82 -15.10 8.47 -17.55
CA PRO A 82 -15.45 9.78 -17.01
C PRO A 82 -16.29 9.69 -15.73
N LEU A 83 -16.05 10.58 -14.77
CA LEU A 83 -16.77 10.57 -13.48
C LEU A 83 -18.29 10.72 -13.67
N ALA A 84 -18.73 11.57 -14.61
CA ALA A 84 -20.14 11.76 -14.92
C ALA A 84 -20.81 10.45 -15.41
N PHE A 85 -20.13 9.71 -16.29
CA PHE A 85 -20.58 8.39 -16.74
C PHE A 85 -20.68 7.41 -15.57
N LEU A 86 -19.63 7.29 -14.75
CA LEU A 86 -19.58 6.37 -13.62
C LEU A 86 -20.71 6.63 -12.61
N VAL A 87 -20.98 7.90 -12.29
CA VAL A 87 -22.05 8.29 -11.36
C VAL A 87 -23.44 8.03 -11.95
N ALA A 88 -23.64 8.31 -13.24
CA ALA A 88 -24.91 8.01 -13.90
C ALA A 88 -25.19 6.50 -13.95
N ALA A 89 -24.21 5.69 -14.36
CA ALA A 89 -24.30 4.23 -14.41
C ALA A 89 -24.56 3.63 -13.02
N LEU A 90 -23.91 4.13 -11.97
CA LEU A 90 -24.15 3.71 -10.59
C LEU A 90 -25.60 3.98 -10.14
N ARG A 91 -26.16 5.15 -10.50
CA ARG A 91 -27.56 5.50 -10.18
C ARG A 91 -28.57 4.69 -11.01
N GLU A 92 -28.22 4.29 -12.23
CA GLU A 92 -29.03 3.38 -13.03
C GLU A 92 -29.05 1.97 -12.44
N GLU A 93 -27.90 1.45 -12.01
CA GLU A 93 -27.79 0.17 -11.29
C GLU A 93 -28.63 0.18 -10.00
N GLU A 94 -28.59 1.27 -9.23
CA GLU A 94 -29.41 1.39 -8.01
C GLU A 94 -30.91 1.23 -8.31
N LYS A 95 -31.39 1.80 -9.43
CA LYS A 95 -32.79 1.71 -9.87
C LYS A 95 -33.15 0.31 -10.35
N THR A 96 -32.28 -0.33 -11.14
CA THR A 96 -32.53 -1.67 -11.69
C THR A 96 -32.38 -2.76 -10.63
N GLY A 97 -31.40 -2.64 -9.73
CA GLY A 97 -31.20 -3.52 -8.58
C GLY A 97 -32.32 -3.41 -7.54
N ALA A 98 -32.88 -2.22 -7.31
CA ALA A 98 -34.08 -2.04 -6.48
C ALA A 98 -35.34 -2.68 -7.11
N ALA A 99 -35.47 -2.66 -8.44
CA ALA A 99 -36.56 -3.32 -9.16
C ALA A 99 -36.43 -4.85 -9.15
N ALA A 100 -35.20 -5.38 -9.23
CA ALA A 100 -34.93 -6.81 -9.20
C ALA A 100 -35.16 -7.45 -7.82
N LEU A 101 -34.95 -6.72 -6.72
CA LEU A 101 -35.16 -7.24 -5.35
C LEU A 101 -36.64 -7.50 -5.00
N GLY A 102 -37.59 -7.10 -5.85
CA GLY A 102 -39.00 -7.51 -5.76
C GLY A 102 -39.27 -8.94 -6.25
N GLN A 103 -38.33 -9.56 -6.97
CA GLN A 103 -38.49 -10.89 -7.55
C GLN A 103 -37.14 -11.64 -7.55
N VAL A 104 -37.09 -12.78 -6.86
CA VAL A 104 -35.98 -13.76 -6.85
C VAL A 104 -34.91 -13.51 -5.77
N ALA A 105 -35.18 -14.06 -4.59
CA ALA A 105 -34.17 -14.43 -3.62
C ALA A 105 -33.39 -15.64 -4.16
N GLY A 106 -32.22 -15.41 -4.75
CA GLY A 106 -31.24 -16.47 -4.96
C GLY A 106 -30.50 -16.40 -6.30
N ARG A 107 -29.18 -16.24 -6.17
CA ARG A 107 -28.11 -16.41 -7.18
C ARG A 107 -27.64 -15.09 -7.83
N GLN A 108 -26.35 -14.82 -7.58
CA GLN A 108 -25.55 -13.63 -7.85
C GLN A 108 -25.79 -12.48 -6.86
N GLU A 109 -24.78 -12.19 -6.03
CA GLU A 109 -24.78 -11.01 -5.16
C GLU A 109 -24.95 -9.75 -6.03
N PRO A 110 -26.05 -8.99 -5.88
CA PRO A 110 -26.25 -7.72 -6.59
C PRO A 110 -25.18 -6.66 -6.27
N GLY A 111 -24.31 -6.90 -5.28
CA GLY A 111 -23.28 -5.94 -4.85
C GLY A 111 -22.02 -5.88 -5.72
N GLY A 112 -21.82 -6.80 -6.67
CA GLY A 112 -20.57 -6.87 -7.45
C GLY A 112 -20.37 -5.71 -8.43
N GLN A 113 -21.41 -5.34 -9.17
CA GLN A 113 -21.36 -4.24 -10.15
C GLN A 113 -21.36 -2.88 -9.45
N GLN A 114 -22.26 -2.69 -8.48
CA GLN A 114 -22.33 -1.47 -7.68
C GLN A 114 -20.97 -1.14 -7.04
N ARG A 115 -20.31 -2.16 -6.48
CA ARG A 115 -18.98 -2.00 -5.88
C ARG A 115 -17.90 -1.64 -6.90
N ALA A 116 -17.92 -2.23 -8.10
CA ALA A 116 -16.96 -1.89 -9.14
C ALA A 116 -17.08 -0.42 -9.59
N PHE A 117 -18.30 0.11 -9.70
CA PHE A 117 -18.52 1.53 -9.97
C PHE A 117 -18.03 2.41 -8.81
N LEU A 118 -18.33 2.06 -7.56
CA LEU A 118 -17.86 2.81 -6.39
C LEU A 118 -16.33 2.84 -6.30
N GLU A 119 -15.67 1.71 -6.55
CA GLU A 119 -14.20 1.60 -6.57
C GLU A 119 -13.60 2.42 -7.73
N ALA A 120 -14.20 2.40 -8.92
CA ALA A 120 -13.77 3.22 -10.05
C ALA A 120 -13.96 4.73 -9.80
N ILE A 121 -15.06 5.13 -9.17
CA ILE A 121 -15.27 6.52 -8.74
C ILE A 121 -14.18 6.94 -7.75
N ALA A 122 -13.88 6.10 -6.75
CA ALA A 122 -12.87 6.41 -5.74
C ALA A 122 -11.46 6.63 -6.34
N HIS A 123 -11.15 5.96 -7.46
CA HIS A 123 -9.87 6.09 -8.17
C HIS A 123 -9.90 7.08 -9.34
N SER A 124 -11.02 7.78 -9.56
CA SER A 124 -11.13 8.75 -10.65
C SER A 124 -10.08 9.87 -10.50
N ALA A 125 -9.54 10.35 -11.62
CA ALA A 125 -8.65 11.52 -11.59
C ALA A 125 -9.41 12.82 -11.27
N ASP A 126 -10.74 12.85 -11.45
CA ASP A 126 -11.58 14.01 -11.17
C ASP A 126 -11.65 14.28 -9.66
N GLU A 127 -11.37 15.52 -9.25
CA GLU A 127 -11.38 15.94 -7.84
C GLU A 127 -12.77 15.89 -7.20
N ARG A 128 -13.84 15.93 -8.02
CA ARG A 128 -15.23 15.88 -7.57
C ARG A 128 -15.65 14.49 -7.07
N ARG A 129 -14.80 13.46 -7.24
CA ARG A 129 -15.06 12.07 -6.81
C ARG A 129 -15.43 11.94 -5.34
N LEU A 130 -14.73 12.67 -4.46
CA LEU A 130 -14.93 12.56 -3.02
C LEU A 130 -16.26 13.19 -2.59
N PRO A 131 -16.57 14.45 -2.99
CA PRO A 131 -17.91 15.00 -2.79
C PRO A 131 -19.03 14.12 -3.36
N ALA A 132 -18.83 13.54 -4.56
CA ALA A 132 -19.82 12.63 -5.15
C ALA A 132 -20.04 11.37 -4.29
N LEU A 133 -18.98 10.74 -3.78
CA LEU A 133 -19.09 9.58 -2.90
C LEU A 133 -19.72 9.92 -1.53
N LEU A 134 -19.41 11.08 -0.96
CA LEU A 134 -20.02 11.54 0.28
C LEU A 134 -21.52 11.76 0.12
N GLU A 135 -21.92 12.47 -0.95
CA GLU A 135 -23.33 12.69 -1.29
C GLU A 135 -24.06 11.37 -1.58
N TYR A 136 -23.41 10.44 -2.30
CA TYR A 136 -24.00 9.14 -2.64
C TYR A 136 -24.15 8.25 -1.40
N ARG A 137 -23.18 8.25 -0.49
CA ARG A 137 -23.31 7.59 0.83
C ARG A 137 -24.52 8.12 1.57
N ASP A 138 -24.63 9.44 1.71
CA ASP A 138 -25.71 10.06 2.48
C ASP A 138 -27.09 9.80 1.82
N HIS A 139 -27.13 9.68 0.49
CA HIS A 139 -28.30 9.22 -0.25
C HIS A 139 -28.67 7.77 0.09
N VAL A 140 -27.72 6.83 0.03
CA VAL A 140 -27.94 5.41 0.38
C VAL A 140 -28.44 5.28 1.83
N ARG A 141 -27.81 5.98 2.78
CA ARG A 141 -28.21 5.99 4.21
C ARG A 141 -29.67 6.41 4.41
N ARG A 142 -30.12 7.41 3.65
CA ARG A 142 -31.50 7.91 3.71
C ARG A 142 -32.49 6.90 3.12
N LEU A 143 -32.11 6.22 2.03
CA LEU A 143 -32.99 5.25 1.37
C LEU A 143 -33.07 3.93 2.12
N ARG A 144 -31.99 3.51 2.79
CA ARG A 144 -31.91 2.21 3.47
C ARG A 144 -31.34 2.37 4.88
N PRO A 145 -32.10 2.98 5.83
CA PRO A 145 -31.64 3.14 7.19
C PRO A 145 -31.26 1.79 7.81
N GLY A 146 -30.04 1.67 8.33
CA GLY A 146 -29.55 0.45 8.98
C GLY A 146 -28.85 -0.55 8.04
N ASN A 147 -28.83 -0.32 6.72
CA ASN A 147 -28.07 -1.15 5.76
C ASN A 147 -26.72 -0.51 5.37
N ASP A 148 -26.25 0.47 6.13
CA ASP A 148 -25.00 1.20 5.90
C ASP A 148 -23.77 0.29 5.82
N GLN A 149 -23.82 -0.87 6.48
CA GLN A 149 -22.72 -1.83 6.55
C GLN A 149 -22.53 -2.63 5.25
N ALA A 150 -23.49 -2.60 4.31
CA ALA A 150 -23.37 -3.31 3.04
C ALA A 150 -22.23 -2.77 2.16
N VAL A 151 -21.85 -1.52 2.36
CA VAL A 151 -20.76 -0.87 1.62
C VAL A 151 -19.65 -0.50 2.60
N ALA A 152 -18.43 -0.93 2.31
CA ALA A 152 -17.24 -0.53 3.05
C ALA A 152 -16.87 0.92 2.70
N TRP A 153 -17.57 1.88 3.31
CA TRP A 153 -17.42 3.31 3.01
C TRP A 153 -16.06 3.87 3.41
N ALA A 154 -15.50 3.46 4.55
CA ALA A 154 -14.25 4.00 5.07
C ALA A 154 -13.07 3.84 4.08
N PRO A 155 -12.80 2.65 3.51
CA PRO A 155 -11.76 2.48 2.51
C PRO A 155 -12.05 3.26 1.22
N LEU A 156 -13.30 3.30 0.75
CA LEU A 156 -13.67 4.04 -0.46
C LEU A 156 -13.42 5.54 -0.33
N LEU A 157 -13.87 6.13 0.80
CA LEU A 157 -13.65 7.54 1.09
C LEU A 157 -12.17 7.83 1.33
N ALA A 158 -11.46 6.94 2.03
CA ALA A 158 -10.03 7.06 2.22
C ALA A 158 -9.28 7.05 0.88
N THR A 159 -9.66 6.21 -0.09
CA THR A 159 -9.09 6.17 -1.45
C THR A 159 -9.46 7.38 -2.32
N ALA A 160 -10.67 7.91 -2.17
CA ALA A 160 -11.09 9.11 -2.89
C ALA A 160 -10.45 10.39 -2.34
N ALA A 161 -10.08 10.39 -1.06
CA ALA A 161 -9.59 11.55 -0.34
C ALA A 161 -8.39 12.24 -1.02
N THR A 162 -8.28 13.54 -0.80
CA THR A 162 -7.08 14.33 -1.08
C THR A 162 -6.29 14.52 0.22
N PRO A 163 -4.96 14.80 0.16
CA PRO A 163 -4.16 15.04 1.36
C PRO A 163 -4.75 16.15 2.25
N ARG A 164 -5.23 17.24 1.63
CA ARG A 164 -5.85 18.38 2.36
C ARG A 164 -7.12 17.96 3.10
N TRP A 165 -7.99 17.18 2.46
CA TRP A 165 -9.21 16.70 3.11
C TRP A 165 -8.90 15.69 4.22
N ALA A 166 -7.98 14.75 3.97
CA ALA A 166 -7.55 13.77 4.94
C ALA A 166 -6.97 14.43 6.21
N ALA A 167 -6.11 15.44 6.05
CA ALA A 167 -5.52 16.17 7.18
C ALA A 167 -6.58 16.83 8.08
N ALA A 168 -7.61 17.45 7.47
CA ALA A 168 -8.72 18.06 8.21
C ALA A 168 -9.57 17.02 8.93
N GLN A 169 -9.90 15.91 8.25
CA GLN A 169 -10.71 14.84 8.82
C GLN A 169 -10.00 14.07 9.92
N VAL A 170 -8.69 13.84 9.82
CA VAL A 170 -7.91 13.23 10.90
C VAL A 170 -8.01 14.06 12.18
N LEU A 171 -7.84 15.38 12.09
CA LEU A 171 -7.98 16.27 13.26
C LEU A 171 -9.40 16.28 13.82
N GLU A 172 -10.41 16.28 12.97
CA GLU A 172 -11.81 16.24 13.40
C GLU A 172 -12.14 14.92 14.12
N LEU A 173 -11.84 13.78 13.48
CA LEU A 173 -12.18 12.45 13.98
C LEU A 173 -11.40 12.08 15.24
N THR A 174 -10.14 12.50 15.37
CA THR A 174 -9.35 12.30 16.59
C THR A 174 -9.90 13.10 17.77
N ARG A 175 -10.45 14.30 17.55
CA ARG A 175 -11.11 15.11 18.60
C ARG A 175 -12.44 14.51 19.06
N GLN A 176 -13.14 13.81 18.17
CA GLN A 176 -14.39 13.11 18.50
C GLN A 176 -14.14 11.88 19.40
N ASP A 177 -12.90 11.40 19.49
CA ASP A 177 -12.47 10.27 20.33
C ASP A 177 -13.32 9.01 20.14
N THR A 178 -13.72 8.75 18.88
CA THR A 178 -14.54 7.58 18.54
C THR A 178 -13.78 6.29 18.89
N PRO A 179 -14.35 5.34 19.64
CA PRO A 179 -13.68 4.08 19.95
C PRO A 179 -13.28 3.30 18.69
N LEU A 180 -12.06 2.76 18.69
CA LEU A 180 -11.56 1.91 17.60
C LEU A 180 -11.87 0.44 17.86
N ASP A 181 -12.71 -0.16 17.02
CA ASP A 181 -12.94 -1.62 17.02
C ASP A 181 -11.81 -2.33 16.28
N LEU A 182 -10.96 -3.05 17.04
CA LEU A 182 -9.81 -3.77 16.52
C LEU A 182 -10.18 -4.88 15.52
N ASN A 183 -11.39 -5.44 15.61
CA ASN A 183 -11.85 -6.47 14.68
C ASN A 183 -12.41 -5.87 13.37
N ARG A 184 -12.64 -4.57 13.35
CA ARG A 184 -13.26 -3.83 12.23
C ARG A 184 -12.48 -2.58 11.87
N LEU A 185 -11.14 -2.64 11.97
CA LEU A 185 -10.24 -1.51 11.65
C LEU A 185 -10.53 -0.90 10.27
N SER A 186 -10.81 -1.73 9.27
CA SER A 186 -11.13 -1.28 7.91
C SER A 186 -12.45 -0.52 7.81
N GLU A 187 -13.27 -0.48 8.84
CA GLU A 187 -14.50 0.32 8.88
C GLU A 187 -14.30 1.69 9.54
N SER A 188 -13.16 1.89 10.22
CA SER A 188 -12.78 3.18 10.76
C SER A 188 -12.19 4.06 9.65
N LEU A 189 -12.91 5.12 9.29
CA LEU A 189 -12.43 6.11 8.35
C LEU A 189 -11.11 6.73 8.82
N LEU A 190 -11.00 7.02 10.13
CA LEU A 190 -9.77 7.57 10.71
C LEU A 190 -8.59 6.62 10.50
N TYR A 191 -8.77 5.32 10.79
CA TYR A 191 -7.71 4.32 10.56
C TYR A 191 -7.32 4.25 9.09
N CYS A 192 -8.29 4.16 8.16
CA CYS A 192 -8.01 4.10 6.72
C CYS A 192 -7.32 5.37 6.20
N LEU A 193 -7.65 6.56 6.72
CA LEU A 193 -6.98 7.80 6.34
C LEU A 193 -5.53 7.83 6.83
N LEU A 194 -5.29 7.44 8.08
CA LEU A 194 -3.94 7.36 8.61
C LEU A 194 -3.10 6.31 7.85
N GLU A 195 -3.66 5.13 7.57
CA GLU A 195 -2.97 4.07 6.82
C GLU A 195 -2.60 4.50 5.40
N ARG A 196 -3.45 5.28 4.74
CA ARG A 196 -3.19 5.78 3.38
C ARG A 196 -2.20 6.95 3.33
N PHE A 197 -2.35 7.92 4.23
CA PHE A 197 -1.63 9.20 4.16
C PHE A 197 -0.46 9.32 5.16
N ALA A 198 -0.09 8.25 5.86
CA ALA A 198 1.07 8.29 6.74
C ALA A 198 2.33 8.75 5.98
N GLY A 199 3.06 9.71 6.54
CA GLY A 199 4.20 10.38 5.90
C GLY A 199 3.86 11.50 4.91
N GLU A 200 2.57 11.67 4.55
CA GLU A 200 2.08 12.79 3.73
C GLU A 200 1.24 13.80 4.53
N LEU A 201 0.92 13.48 5.78
CA LEU A 201 0.12 14.35 6.64
C LEU A 201 0.94 15.53 7.18
N PRO A 202 0.32 16.69 7.40
CA PRO A 202 0.95 17.77 8.15
C PRO A 202 1.29 17.33 9.58
N PRO A 203 2.37 17.86 10.21
CA PRO A 203 2.83 17.43 11.53
C PRO A 203 1.76 17.46 12.63
N GLU A 204 0.81 18.40 12.57
CA GLU A 204 -0.28 18.48 13.55
C GLU A 204 -1.23 17.27 13.44
N SER A 205 -1.70 16.94 12.22
CA SER A 205 -2.58 15.81 11.96
C SER A 205 -1.88 14.48 12.25
N GLU A 206 -0.59 14.37 11.91
CA GLU A 206 0.21 13.19 12.16
C GLU A 206 0.38 12.91 13.66
N ARG A 207 0.73 13.94 14.46
CA ARG A 207 0.81 13.82 15.93
C ARG A 207 -0.53 13.48 16.57
N ALA A 208 -1.63 14.06 16.07
CA ALA A 208 -2.96 13.76 16.58
C ALA A 208 -3.36 12.30 16.29
N GLY A 209 -3.12 11.84 15.05
CA GLY A 209 -3.34 10.46 14.64
C GLY A 209 -2.47 9.48 15.44
N TYR A 210 -1.19 9.81 15.63
CA TYR A 210 -0.25 9.04 16.44
C TYR A 210 -0.77 8.85 17.86
N ALA A 211 -1.12 9.94 18.54
CA ALA A 211 -1.60 9.90 19.92
C ALA A 211 -2.90 9.10 20.06
N TYR A 212 -3.80 9.22 19.08
CA TYR A 212 -5.03 8.44 19.02
C TYR A 212 -4.74 6.94 18.88
N ILE A 213 -3.95 6.52 17.89
CA ILE A 213 -3.61 5.10 17.68
C ILE A 213 -2.88 4.52 18.90
N ARG A 214 -1.94 5.28 19.48
CA ARG A 214 -1.15 4.84 20.64
C ARG A 214 -2.03 4.56 21.86
N ARG A 215 -3.08 5.35 22.07
CA ARG A 215 -4.07 5.16 23.15
C ARG A 215 -4.85 3.84 23.00
N HIS A 216 -5.11 3.41 21.77
CA HIS A 216 -5.83 2.18 21.46
C HIS A 216 -4.94 0.92 21.40
N ALA A 217 -3.62 1.06 21.51
CA ALA A 217 -2.67 -0.04 21.64
C ALA A 217 -1.75 0.12 22.88
N PRO A 218 -2.30 0.24 24.11
CA PRO A 218 -1.51 0.55 25.30
C PRO A 218 -0.55 -0.58 25.67
N GLU A 219 -0.92 -1.83 25.39
CA GLU A 219 -0.19 -3.02 25.82
C GLU A 219 0.91 -3.51 24.87
N GLY A 220 1.13 -2.80 23.76
CA GLY A 220 2.09 -3.20 22.73
C GLY A 220 1.48 -4.08 21.65
N PRO A 221 2.30 -4.67 20.76
CA PRO A 221 1.84 -5.58 19.72
C PRO A 221 1.55 -6.96 20.35
N THR A 222 0.34 -7.17 20.87
CA THR A 222 -0.07 -8.42 21.55
C THR A 222 -0.74 -9.42 20.60
N GLY A 223 -1.27 -8.95 19.48
CA GLY A 223 -2.00 -9.75 18.50
C GLY A 223 -1.88 -9.17 17.09
N TYR A 224 -2.56 -9.78 16.13
CA TYR A 224 -2.52 -9.35 14.72
C TYR A 224 -3.05 -7.93 14.54
N ASN A 225 -4.16 -7.58 15.22
CA ASN A 225 -4.76 -6.26 15.08
C ASN A 225 -3.92 -5.18 15.75
N GLU A 226 -3.37 -5.45 16.93
CA GLU A 226 -2.48 -4.53 17.63
C GLU A 226 -1.16 -4.36 16.86
N GLU A 227 -0.62 -5.41 16.26
CA GLU A 227 0.55 -5.30 15.37
C GLU A 227 0.28 -4.35 14.19
N ARG A 228 -0.91 -4.39 13.59
CA ARG A 228 -1.29 -3.43 12.53
C ARG A 228 -1.33 -1.99 13.04
N LEU A 229 -1.79 -1.77 14.28
CA LEU A 229 -1.73 -0.45 14.90
C LEU A 229 -0.28 0.01 15.08
N TRP A 230 0.61 -0.87 15.52
CA TRP A 230 2.04 -0.56 15.66
C TRP A 230 2.74 -0.31 14.32
N ASP A 231 2.40 -1.09 13.28
CA ASP A 231 2.86 -0.84 11.91
C ASP A 231 2.44 0.55 11.41
N LEU A 232 1.20 0.95 11.70
CA LEU A 232 0.71 2.30 11.41
C LEU A 232 1.47 3.37 12.22
N LEU A 233 1.72 3.15 13.51
CA LEU A 233 2.53 4.07 14.32
C LEU A 233 3.91 4.27 13.69
N PHE A 234 4.58 3.20 13.23
CA PHE A 234 5.88 3.31 12.56
C PHE A 234 5.82 4.13 11.28
N LYS A 235 4.72 4.07 10.52
CA LYS A 235 4.54 4.91 9.33
C LYS A 235 4.30 6.38 9.66
N LEU A 236 3.71 6.67 10.82
CA LEU A 236 3.45 8.03 11.29
C LEU A 236 4.69 8.67 11.91
N ASP A 237 5.38 8.00 12.85
CA ASP A 237 6.58 8.55 13.49
C ASP A 237 7.61 7.43 13.77
N PRO A 238 8.37 7.00 12.75
CA PRO A 238 9.32 5.91 12.92
C PRO A 238 10.36 6.16 14.04
N PRO A 239 11.00 7.34 14.16
CA PRO A 239 11.97 7.61 15.22
C PRO A 239 11.41 7.45 16.63
N GLN A 240 10.21 7.96 16.91
CA GLN A 240 9.59 7.83 18.23
C GLN A 240 9.19 6.38 18.53
N VAL A 241 8.58 5.69 17.56
CA VAL A 241 8.08 4.32 17.77
C VAL A 241 9.20 3.32 18.00
N ARG A 242 10.35 3.50 17.34
CA ARG A 242 11.55 2.71 17.60
C ARG A 242 11.95 2.71 19.07
N LYS A 243 11.70 3.80 19.80
CA LYS A 243 11.98 3.91 21.24
C LYS A 243 10.86 3.31 22.07
N ASP A 244 9.62 3.64 21.74
CA ASP A 244 8.45 3.22 22.51
C ASP A 244 8.26 1.69 22.50
N ILE A 245 8.54 1.05 21.35
CA ILE A 245 8.34 -0.39 21.18
C ILE A 245 9.28 -1.23 22.05
N LEU A 246 10.45 -0.69 22.45
CA LEU A 246 11.49 -1.44 23.17
C LEU A 246 10.99 -2.00 24.50
N SER A 247 10.17 -1.21 25.21
CA SER A 247 9.58 -1.59 26.50
C SER A 247 8.67 -2.81 26.44
N TYR A 248 8.21 -3.19 25.24
CA TYR A 248 7.30 -4.29 25.01
C TYR A 248 8.02 -5.61 24.69
N PHE A 249 9.34 -5.59 24.46
CA PHE A 249 10.09 -6.80 24.15
C PHE A 249 10.00 -7.83 25.28
N ALA A 250 10.12 -7.39 26.53
CA ALA A 250 10.07 -8.29 27.70
C ALA A 250 8.66 -8.78 28.05
N ARG A 251 7.62 -8.41 27.26
CA ARG A 251 6.24 -8.86 27.49
C ARG A 251 5.98 -10.12 26.66
N PRO A 252 5.82 -11.30 27.27
CA PRO A 252 5.61 -12.55 26.54
C PRO A 252 4.47 -12.45 25.52
N SER A 253 4.74 -12.80 24.27
CA SER A 253 3.70 -13.02 23.26
C SER A 253 3.49 -14.52 23.07
N GLY A 254 2.40 -15.05 23.63
CA GLY A 254 2.09 -16.48 23.60
C GLY A 254 2.67 -17.28 24.78
N ALA A 255 2.39 -18.58 24.81
CA ALA A 255 2.66 -19.41 25.99
C ALA A 255 4.12 -19.91 26.14
N ALA A 256 4.92 -19.86 25.07
CA ALA A 256 6.21 -20.55 25.01
C ALA A 256 7.45 -19.63 25.04
N LEU A 257 7.29 -18.34 24.76
CA LEU A 257 8.39 -17.39 24.68
C LEU A 257 8.32 -16.39 25.82
N THR A 258 9.45 -16.09 26.42
CA THR A 258 9.55 -15.09 27.51
C THR A 258 9.67 -13.65 26.99
N TYR A 259 9.58 -13.46 25.67
CA TYR A 259 9.63 -12.17 24.99
C TYR A 259 8.51 -12.02 23.94
N ASN A 260 8.32 -10.79 23.46
CA ASN A 260 7.40 -10.47 22.37
C ASN A 260 8.08 -10.63 21.02
N TYR A 261 7.80 -11.71 20.29
CA TYR A 261 8.42 -11.93 18.97
C TYR A 261 7.97 -10.94 17.90
N ARG A 262 6.86 -10.22 18.11
CA ARG A 262 6.38 -9.18 17.18
C ARG A 262 7.24 -7.91 17.24
N VAL A 263 7.95 -7.68 18.35
CA VAL A 263 8.83 -6.51 18.49
C VAL A 263 10.04 -6.60 17.53
N PRO A 264 10.82 -7.71 17.50
CA PRO A 264 11.85 -7.91 16.49
C PRO A 264 11.33 -7.82 15.05
N ASP A 265 10.16 -8.39 14.76
CA ASP A 265 9.57 -8.37 13.42
C ASP A 265 9.22 -6.93 12.96
N LEU A 266 8.52 -6.17 13.80
CA LEU A 266 8.18 -4.78 13.52
C LEU A 266 9.43 -3.89 13.39
N LEU A 267 10.41 -4.07 14.28
CA LEU A 267 11.68 -3.34 14.20
C LEU A 267 12.45 -3.67 12.92
N SER A 268 12.39 -4.91 12.44
CA SER A 268 13.06 -5.32 11.20
C SER A 268 12.41 -4.70 9.96
N ARG A 269 11.07 -4.67 9.92
CA ARG A 269 10.30 -4.03 8.84
C ARG A 269 10.49 -2.51 8.77
N HIS A 270 10.68 -1.86 9.92
CA HIS A 270 10.80 -0.40 10.06
C HIS A 270 12.18 0.05 10.57
N ALA A 271 13.19 -0.72 10.22
CA ALA A 271 14.55 -0.53 10.70
C ALA A 271 15.16 0.79 10.21
N GLY A 272 16.16 1.27 10.94
CA GLY A 272 16.94 2.45 10.59
C GLY A 272 17.67 3.01 11.81
N PRO A 273 18.45 4.09 11.64
CA PRO A 273 19.38 4.57 12.66
C PRO A 273 18.69 4.85 13.99
N SER A 274 19.19 4.24 15.07
CA SER A 274 18.70 4.43 16.44
C SER A 274 19.66 3.80 17.46
N PRO A 275 20.49 4.60 18.16
CA PRO A 275 21.42 4.11 19.17
C PRO A 275 20.72 3.35 20.32
N GLU A 276 19.51 3.79 20.69
CA GLU A 276 18.72 3.14 21.74
C GLU A 276 18.26 1.74 21.31
N VAL A 277 17.85 1.57 20.04
CA VAL A 277 17.53 0.26 19.48
C VAL A 277 18.77 -0.61 19.44
N ALA A 278 19.91 -0.11 18.95
CA ALA A 278 21.16 -0.89 18.89
C ALA A 278 21.57 -1.39 20.28
N LYS A 279 21.53 -0.53 21.30
CA LYS A 279 21.80 -0.90 22.69
C LYS A 279 20.84 -1.96 23.21
N ALA A 280 19.54 -1.82 22.95
CA ALA A 280 18.53 -2.78 23.38
C ALA A 280 18.72 -4.14 22.71
N VAL A 281 18.98 -4.14 21.39
CA VAL A 281 19.19 -5.36 20.62
C VAL A 281 20.45 -6.11 21.07
N HIS A 282 21.56 -5.41 21.31
CA HIS A 282 22.77 -6.00 21.90
C HIS A 282 22.48 -6.70 23.23
N HIS A 283 21.73 -6.02 24.11
CA HIS A 283 21.32 -6.60 25.38
C HIS A 283 20.47 -7.86 25.17
N TRP A 284 19.45 -7.81 24.32
CA TRP A 284 18.57 -8.95 24.06
C TRP A 284 19.30 -10.15 23.47
N LEU A 285 20.17 -9.93 22.46
CA LEU A 285 20.99 -11.00 21.88
C LEU A 285 21.91 -11.66 22.91
N ALA A 286 22.38 -10.91 23.91
CA ALA A 286 23.24 -11.44 24.98
C ALA A 286 22.48 -12.13 26.12
N THR A 287 21.27 -11.66 26.47
CA THR A 287 20.57 -12.12 27.67
C THR A 287 19.40 -13.06 27.41
N GLN A 288 18.80 -13.01 26.22
CA GLN A 288 17.56 -13.72 25.91
C GLN A 288 17.84 -15.12 25.36
N LYS A 289 17.78 -16.13 26.24
CA LYS A 289 18.22 -17.51 25.95
C LYS A 289 17.28 -18.30 25.02
N ASP A 290 16.00 -17.98 25.00
CA ASP A 290 14.96 -18.65 24.22
C ASP A 290 14.69 -17.94 22.88
N LEU A 291 15.54 -16.99 22.45
CA LEU A 291 15.45 -16.38 21.13
C LEU A 291 15.51 -17.47 20.06
N THR A 292 14.44 -17.60 19.28
CA THR A 292 14.45 -18.48 18.12
C THR A 292 15.50 -18.00 17.11
N GLU A 293 16.06 -18.92 16.34
CA GLU A 293 17.07 -18.58 15.33
C GLU A 293 16.56 -17.51 14.36
N TYR A 294 15.30 -17.63 13.93
CA TYR A 294 14.63 -16.60 13.12
C TYR A 294 14.69 -15.21 13.76
N ASN A 295 14.34 -15.08 15.05
CA ASN A 295 14.35 -13.79 15.74
C ASN A 295 15.78 -13.26 15.95
N GLN A 296 16.76 -14.13 16.17
CA GLN A 296 18.18 -13.73 16.23
C GLN A 296 18.63 -13.11 14.91
N ARG A 297 18.27 -13.72 13.77
CA ARG A 297 18.57 -13.17 12.43
C ARG A 297 17.92 -11.80 12.23
N GLN A 298 16.63 -11.66 12.56
CA GLN A 298 15.92 -10.36 12.47
C GLN A 298 16.59 -9.29 13.33
N LEU A 299 16.97 -9.63 14.57
CA LEU A 299 17.66 -8.71 15.46
C LEU A 299 19.03 -8.28 14.92
N ARG A 300 19.81 -9.16 14.27
CA ARG A 300 21.07 -8.76 13.62
C ARG A 300 20.86 -7.77 12.47
N VAL A 301 19.80 -7.95 11.69
CA VAL A 301 19.40 -6.97 10.64
C VAL A 301 19.03 -5.62 11.25
N VAL A 302 18.21 -5.63 12.31
CA VAL A 302 17.85 -4.42 13.06
C VAL A 302 19.10 -3.72 13.58
N LEU A 303 20.02 -4.48 14.18
CA LEU A 303 21.26 -3.98 14.76
C LEU A 303 22.14 -3.30 13.71
N LEU A 304 22.37 -3.95 12.56
CA LEU A 304 23.15 -3.37 11.45
C LEU A 304 22.56 -2.04 10.97
N ARG A 305 21.24 -1.96 10.82
CA ARG A 305 20.56 -0.75 10.34
C ARG A 305 20.45 0.34 11.42
N ALA A 306 20.45 -0.04 12.69
CA ALA A 306 20.37 0.87 13.83
C ALA A 306 21.70 1.57 14.13
N ASP A 307 22.83 0.87 13.95
CA ASP A 307 24.17 1.40 14.19
C ASP A 307 25.20 0.89 13.14
N PRO A 308 25.06 1.32 11.88
CA PRO A 308 25.91 0.82 10.80
C PRO A 308 27.40 1.12 11.00
N ALA A 309 27.74 2.20 11.72
CA ALA A 309 29.13 2.60 11.95
C ALA A 309 29.90 1.55 12.77
N ASN A 310 29.25 0.92 13.74
CA ASN A 310 29.87 -0.08 14.61
C ASN A 310 29.58 -1.52 14.17
N GLU A 311 28.48 -1.75 13.45
CA GLU A 311 27.98 -3.10 13.18
C GLU A 311 28.35 -3.64 11.79
N LEU A 312 28.72 -2.77 10.83
CA LEU A 312 29.08 -3.20 9.48
C LEU A 312 30.27 -4.19 9.48
N ALA A 313 31.36 -3.87 10.17
CA ALA A 313 32.54 -4.72 10.19
C ALA A 313 32.32 -6.08 10.89
N PRO A 314 31.65 -6.15 12.06
CA PRO A 314 31.16 -7.42 12.62
C PRO A 314 30.30 -8.23 11.66
N THR A 315 29.32 -7.60 10.99
CA THR A 315 28.43 -8.29 10.04
C THR A 315 29.21 -8.86 8.86
N VAL A 316 30.13 -8.10 8.25
CA VAL A 316 30.97 -8.57 7.14
C VAL A 316 31.80 -9.79 7.56
N ARG A 317 32.41 -9.76 8.76
CA ARG A 317 33.19 -10.90 9.27
C ARG A 317 32.32 -12.15 9.45
N HIS A 318 31.11 -11.99 9.96
CA HIS A 318 30.16 -13.09 10.13
C HIS A 318 29.74 -13.70 8.78
N ILE A 319 29.40 -12.86 7.80
CA ILE A 319 29.08 -13.32 6.44
C ILE A 319 30.27 -14.07 5.82
N ASP A 320 31.48 -13.52 5.93
CA ASP A 320 32.69 -14.15 5.39
C ASP A 320 32.97 -15.51 6.04
N GLN A 321 32.72 -15.65 7.35
CA GLN A 321 32.82 -16.92 8.07
C GLN A 321 31.79 -17.94 7.58
N LEU A 322 30.53 -17.53 7.39
CA LEU A 322 29.48 -18.40 6.87
C LEU A 322 29.80 -18.86 5.44
N LEU A 323 30.27 -17.95 4.57
CA LEU A 323 30.72 -18.29 3.22
C LEU A 323 31.90 -19.26 3.23
N ALA A 324 32.86 -19.10 4.14
CA ALA A 324 33.99 -20.02 4.29
C ALA A 324 33.54 -21.40 4.79
N GLN A 325 32.62 -21.45 5.74
CA GLN A 325 32.05 -22.70 6.25
C GLN A 325 31.27 -23.44 5.17
N GLN A 326 30.51 -22.71 4.34
CA GLN A 326 29.77 -23.29 3.23
C GLN A 326 30.68 -23.96 2.20
N LYS A 327 31.83 -23.35 1.89
CA LYS A 327 32.83 -23.98 1.02
C LYS A 327 33.35 -25.32 1.58
N GLN A 328 33.35 -25.48 2.90
CA GLN A 328 33.78 -26.73 3.56
C GLN A 328 32.66 -27.78 3.58
N THR A 329 31.41 -27.37 3.81
CA THR A 329 30.27 -28.30 3.94
C THR A 329 29.57 -28.62 2.63
N ASN A 330 29.78 -27.79 1.60
CA ASN A 330 29.12 -27.84 0.29
C ASN A 330 27.57 -27.88 0.36
N GLN A 331 26.99 -27.35 1.44
CA GLN A 331 25.54 -27.23 1.60
C GLN A 331 25.08 -25.86 1.12
N PRO A 332 24.00 -25.75 0.30
CA PRO A 332 23.48 -24.45 -0.09
C PRO A 332 22.91 -23.71 1.14
N PHE A 333 22.99 -22.38 1.14
CA PHE A 333 22.28 -21.61 2.16
C PHE A 333 20.77 -21.68 1.94
N GLU A 334 20.03 -21.71 3.05
CA GLU A 334 18.58 -21.61 3.03
C GLU A 334 18.17 -20.25 2.41
N PHE A 335 17.20 -20.27 1.50
CA PHE A 335 16.58 -19.04 1.00
C PHE A 335 15.93 -18.29 2.17
N GLY A 336 16.24 -17.00 2.34
CA GLY A 336 15.83 -16.25 3.55
C GLY A 336 16.65 -16.57 4.81
N GLY A 337 17.75 -17.32 4.68
CA GLY A 337 18.76 -17.53 5.71
C GLY A 337 19.54 -16.26 6.08
N ASP A 338 20.42 -16.39 7.08
CA ASP A 338 21.15 -15.27 7.70
C ASP A 338 21.96 -14.44 6.70
N ILE A 339 22.69 -15.10 5.77
CA ILE A 339 23.45 -14.40 4.72
C ILE A 339 22.53 -13.56 3.83
N HIS A 340 21.42 -14.11 3.38
CA HIS A 340 20.52 -13.41 2.46
C HIS A 340 19.96 -12.16 3.12
N LEU A 341 19.51 -12.25 4.37
CA LEU A 341 18.95 -11.12 5.10
C LEU A 341 20.01 -10.05 5.42
N LEU A 342 21.20 -10.45 5.90
CA LEU A 342 22.24 -9.50 6.27
C LEU A 342 22.84 -8.78 5.06
N VAL A 343 23.06 -9.49 3.95
CA VAL A 343 23.59 -8.89 2.73
C VAL A 343 22.59 -7.91 2.11
N LEU A 344 21.29 -8.24 2.11
CA LEU A 344 20.25 -7.30 1.70
C LEU A 344 20.20 -6.07 2.62
N ALA A 345 20.29 -6.27 3.94
CA ALA A 345 20.32 -5.18 4.90
C ALA A 345 21.54 -4.26 4.71
N MET A 346 22.72 -4.81 4.38
CA MET A 346 23.90 -4.03 3.99
C MET A 346 23.63 -3.17 2.75
N GLY A 347 22.86 -3.67 1.79
CA GLY A 347 22.42 -2.93 0.62
C GLY A 347 21.63 -1.65 0.95
N GLU A 348 21.12 -1.51 2.17
CA GLU A 348 20.38 -0.34 2.65
C GLU A 348 21.19 0.59 3.57
N VAL A 349 22.38 0.16 4.02
CA VAL A 349 23.25 0.97 4.90
C VAL A 349 23.92 2.09 4.13
N GLU A 350 23.67 3.35 4.49
CA GLU A 350 24.32 4.50 3.84
C GLU A 350 25.83 4.54 4.09
N GLY A 351 26.60 4.95 3.08
CA GLY A 351 28.06 5.16 3.17
C GLY A 351 28.87 4.30 2.20
N LYS A 352 30.12 4.71 1.94
CA LYS A 352 31.00 4.02 0.97
C LYS A 352 31.62 2.74 1.53
N ALA A 353 31.71 2.60 2.86
CA ALA A 353 32.35 1.45 3.51
C ALA A 353 31.65 0.11 3.23
N VAL A 354 30.38 0.14 2.82
CA VAL A 354 29.61 -1.06 2.47
C VAL A 354 29.79 -1.49 1.02
N ASN A 355 30.30 -0.61 0.15
CA ASN A 355 30.42 -0.90 -1.28
C ASN A 355 31.40 -2.05 -1.53
N ASP A 356 32.61 -2.00 -0.96
CA ASP A 356 33.62 -3.07 -1.16
C ASP A 356 33.10 -4.47 -0.77
N PRO A 357 32.46 -4.68 0.40
CA PRO A 357 31.80 -5.95 0.69
C PRO A 357 30.70 -6.33 -0.30
N LEU A 358 29.83 -5.39 -0.68
CA LEU A 358 28.71 -5.66 -1.60
C LEU A 358 29.22 -6.04 -3.00
N GLU A 359 30.23 -5.35 -3.53
CA GLU A 359 30.88 -5.70 -4.80
C GLU A 359 31.35 -7.16 -4.80
N ARG A 360 31.98 -7.60 -3.71
CA ARG A 360 32.44 -8.99 -3.54
C ARG A 360 31.27 -9.97 -3.46
N TYR A 361 30.22 -9.63 -2.72
CA TYR A 361 29.06 -10.51 -2.52
C TYR A 361 28.15 -10.64 -3.75
N ALA A 362 28.09 -9.62 -4.62
CA ALA A 362 27.38 -9.70 -5.90
C ALA A 362 27.87 -10.85 -6.81
N PHE A 363 29.11 -11.31 -6.61
CA PHE A 363 29.71 -12.39 -7.40
C PHE A 363 30.12 -13.61 -6.57
N ALA A 364 29.55 -13.78 -5.36
CA ALA A 364 29.83 -14.93 -4.51
C ALA A 364 28.86 -16.10 -4.84
N PRO A 365 29.30 -17.18 -5.52
CA PRO A 365 28.38 -18.19 -6.09
C PRO A 365 27.51 -18.93 -5.06
N ALA A 366 27.92 -18.91 -3.78
CA ALA A 366 27.15 -19.50 -2.69
C ALA A 366 25.89 -18.70 -2.34
N ILE A 367 25.83 -17.42 -2.71
CA ILE A 367 24.67 -16.55 -2.50
C ILE A 367 23.70 -16.71 -3.67
N ASP A 368 22.41 -16.83 -3.36
CA ASP A 368 21.35 -16.93 -4.36
C ASP A 368 21.44 -15.83 -5.43
N VAL A 369 21.25 -16.20 -6.70
CA VAL A 369 21.40 -15.28 -7.84
C VAL A 369 20.43 -14.10 -7.78
N GLY A 370 19.23 -14.28 -7.22
CA GLY A 370 18.27 -13.20 -7.01
C GLY A 370 18.78 -12.21 -5.97
N VAL A 371 19.36 -12.69 -4.88
CA VAL A 371 20.00 -11.83 -3.85
C VAL A 371 21.20 -11.09 -4.45
N ARG A 372 22.07 -11.79 -5.20
CA ARG A 372 23.20 -11.17 -5.88
C ARG A 372 22.79 -10.07 -6.87
N PHE A 373 21.68 -10.26 -7.56
CA PHE A 373 21.11 -9.25 -8.45
C PHE A 373 20.66 -8.00 -7.67
N LEU A 374 20.00 -8.18 -6.52
CA LEU A 374 19.57 -7.07 -5.66
C LEU A 374 20.76 -6.28 -5.09
N ILE A 375 21.88 -6.96 -4.81
CA ILE A 375 23.14 -6.28 -4.44
C ILE A 375 23.65 -5.41 -5.58
N LEU A 376 23.73 -5.96 -6.79
CA LEU A 376 24.16 -5.22 -7.98
C LEU A 376 23.26 -4.01 -8.22
N GLU A 377 21.95 -4.19 -8.12
CA GLU A 377 20.99 -3.10 -8.22
C GLU A 377 21.23 -2.02 -7.16
N SER A 378 21.50 -2.39 -5.90
CA SER A 378 21.82 -1.44 -4.84
C SER A 378 23.07 -0.61 -5.17
N LEU A 379 24.14 -1.25 -5.68
CA LEU A 379 25.37 -0.57 -6.10
C LEU A 379 25.11 0.42 -7.25
N VAL A 380 24.26 0.08 -8.22
CA VAL A 380 23.84 0.99 -9.29
C VAL A 380 23.02 2.16 -8.75
N LYS A 381 22.03 1.92 -7.88
CA LYS A 381 21.20 2.97 -7.28
C LYS A 381 22.03 3.97 -6.46
N ARG A 382 23.10 3.48 -5.82
CA ARG A 382 24.09 4.28 -5.07
C ARG A 382 25.08 5.03 -5.95
N ARG A 383 25.03 4.83 -7.27
CA ARG A 383 25.99 5.39 -8.25
C ARG A 383 27.42 5.00 -7.92
N ASP A 384 27.63 3.73 -7.57
CA ASP A 384 28.98 3.22 -7.36
C ASP A 384 29.84 3.46 -8.63
N PRO A 385 31.07 3.99 -8.51
CA PRO A 385 31.91 4.28 -9.67
C PRO A 385 32.21 3.06 -10.54
N LYS A 386 32.23 1.86 -9.97
CA LYS A 386 32.50 0.59 -10.68
C LYS A 386 31.22 -0.07 -11.22
N ALA A 387 30.05 0.55 -11.06
CA ALA A 387 28.79 -0.03 -11.50
C ALA A 387 28.80 -0.48 -12.98
N PRO A 388 29.37 0.26 -13.95
CA PRO A 388 29.47 -0.20 -15.33
C PRO A 388 30.27 -1.50 -15.50
N GLU A 389 31.40 -1.63 -14.82
CA GLU A 389 32.27 -2.81 -14.86
C GLU A 389 31.59 -4.02 -14.22
N LEU A 390 30.92 -3.82 -13.09
CA LEU A 390 30.17 -4.87 -12.40
C LEU A 390 28.98 -5.35 -13.25
N VAL A 391 28.26 -4.44 -13.90
CA VAL A 391 27.17 -4.81 -14.82
C VAL A 391 27.71 -5.54 -16.05
N ALA A 392 28.85 -5.12 -16.61
CA ALA A 392 29.48 -5.82 -17.73
C ALA A 392 29.89 -7.24 -17.36
N ARG A 393 30.45 -7.43 -16.17
CA ARG A 393 30.80 -8.74 -15.61
C ARG A 393 29.56 -9.62 -15.41
N TRP A 394 28.48 -9.06 -14.86
CA TRP A 394 27.21 -9.77 -14.68
C TRP A 394 26.65 -10.27 -16.03
N LEU A 395 26.69 -9.43 -17.06
CA LEU A 395 26.25 -9.80 -18.41
C LEU A 395 27.11 -10.92 -19.04
N ALA A 396 28.35 -11.10 -18.59
CA ALA A 396 29.23 -12.16 -19.07
C ALA A 396 29.08 -13.48 -18.27
N GLU A 397 28.93 -13.40 -16.94
CA GLU A 397 29.00 -14.57 -16.05
C GLU A 397 27.64 -15.23 -15.79
N GLU A 398 26.53 -14.50 -15.90
CA GLU A 398 25.21 -14.99 -15.47
C GLU A 398 24.39 -15.63 -16.58
N PRO A 399 23.42 -16.51 -16.26
CA PRO A 399 22.56 -17.15 -17.25
C PRO A 399 21.75 -16.16 -18.10
N PRO A 400 21.40 -16.49 -19.36
CA PRO A 400 20.70 -15.58 -20.27
C PRO A 400 19.43 -14.95 -19.70
N TYR A 401 18.64 -15.70 -18.92
CA TYR A 401 17.41 -15.16 -18.31
C TYR A 401 17.69 -14.05 -17.28
N MET A 402 18.82 -14.11 -16.55
CA MET A 402 19.24 -13.06 -15.62
C MET A 402 19.85 -11.86 -16.35
N GLN A 403 20.51 -12.08 -17.48
CA GLN A 403 20.98 -11.00 -18.35
C GLN A 403 19.79 -10.20 -18.91
N ASP A 404 18.76 -10.90 -19.41
CA ASP A 404 17.52 -10.29 -19.87
C ASP A 404 16.78 -9.54 -18.76
N HIS A 405 16.74 -10.12 -17.56
CA HIS A 405 16.16 -9.48 -16.38
C HIS A 405 16.89 -8.16 -16.06
N LEU A 406 18.22 -8.17 -16.02
CA LEU A 406 19.03 -6.97 -15.80
C LEU A 406 18.72 -5.89 -16.84
N ARG A 407 18.68 -6.24 -18.13
CA ARG A 407 18.39 -5.29 -19.21
C ARG A 407 17.01 -4.65 -19.05
N LYS A 408 15.98 -5.46 -18.74
CA LYS A 408 14.62 -4.96 -18.50
C LYS A 408 14.56 -4.04 -17.29
N THR A 409 15.20 -4.41 -16.18
CA THR A 409 15.21 -3.62 -14.94
C THR A 409 15.97 -2.32 -15.14
N ALA A 410 17.13 -2.33 -15.79
CA ALA A 410 17.88 -1.11 -16.11
C ALA A 410 17.08 -0.15 -16.99
N ALA A 411 16.36 -0.66 -18.00
CA ALA A 411 15.54 0.15 -18.90
C ALA A 411 14.32 0.79 -18.21
N SER A 412 13.65 0.02 -17.34
CA SER A 412 12.36 0.41 -16.76
C SER A 412 12.42 1.00 -15.35
N GLN A 413 13.40 0.60 -14.53
CA GLN A 413 13.42 0.89 -13.09
C GLN A 413 14.61 1.76 -12.64
N TRP A 414 15.79 1.65 -13.26
CA TRP A 414 16.99 2.38 -12.81
C TRP A 414 17.09 3.82 -13.36
N GLY A 415 16.08 4.26 -14.13
CA GLY A 415 16.03 5.61 -14.68
C GLY A 415 17.16 5.94 -15.67
N PRO A 416 17.41 7.23 -15.96
CA PRO A 416 18.41 7.65 -16.94
C PRO A 416 19.83 7.18 -16.63
N TYR A 417 20.24 7.24 -15.35
CA TYR A 417 21.59 6.82 -14.94
C TYR A 417 21.81 5.33 -15.13
N GLY A 418 20.83 4.48 -14.77
CA GLY A 418 20.96 3.04 -15.00
C GLY A 418 21.03 2.66 -16.47
N ARG A 419 20.35 3.40 -17.36
CA ARG A 419 20.50 3.23 -18.81
C ARG A 419 21.91 3.59 -19.28
N GLU A 420 22.49 4.68 -18.79
CA GLU A 420 23.88 5.05 -19.08
C GLU A 420 24.87 3.99 -18.60
N VAL A 421 24.66 3.44 -17.40
CA VAL A 421 25.47 2.33 -16.86
C VAL A 421 25.38 1.11 -17.77
N LEU A 422 24.17 0.73 -18.21
CA LEU A 422 23.98 -0.40 -19.12
C LEU A 422 24.65 -0.17 -20.48
N GLU A 423 24.54 1.02 -21.06
CA GLU A 423 25.21 1.36 -22.31
C GLU A 423 26.73 1.28 -22.21
N LYS A 424 27.31 1.76 -21.10
CA LYS A 424 28.74 1.63 -20.82
C LYS A 424 29.13 0.17 -20.63
N ALA A 425 28.34 -0.60 -19.88
CA ALA A 425 28.57 -2.01 -19.65
C ALA A 425 28.55 -2.82 -20.97
N ASP A 426 27.60 -2.53 -21.87
CA ASP A 426 27.53 -3.17 -23.19
C ASP A 426 28.74 -2.85 -24.06
N ARG A 427 29.27 -1.61 -23.99
CA ARG A 427 30.52 -1.27 -24.67
C ARG A 427 31.70 -2.05 -24.10
N LEU A 428 31.81 -2.12 -22.76
CA LEU A 428 32.86 -2.88 -22.09
C LEU A 428 32.78 -4.38 -22.41
N HIS A 429 31.58 -4.95 -22.41
CA HIS A 429 31.33 -6.35 -22.74
C HIS A 429 31.72 -6.69 -24.19
N ARG A 430 31.46 -5.78 -25.14
CA ARG A 430 31.85 -5.95 -26.55
C ARG A 430 33.35 -5.78 -26.82
N ILE A 431 34.07 -5.11 -25.92
CA ILE A 431 35.52 -4.85 -26.05
C ILE A 431 36.34 -5.97 -25.37
N SER A 432 35.73 -6.77 -24.50
CA SER A 432 36.38 -7.95 -23.93
C SER A 432 36.58 -8.99 -25.06
N PRO A 433 37.83 -9.36 -25.42
CA PRO A 433 38.04 -10.40 -26.41
C PRO A 433 37.46 -11.70 -25.87
N ALA A 434 36.78 -12.45 -26.73
CA ALA A 434 36.48 -13.84 -26.46
C ALA A 434 37.82 -14.57 -26.22
N ASP A 435 38.05 -15.01 -24.99
CA ASP A 435 39.03 -16.06 -24.68
C ASP A 435 38.50 -17.42 -25.14
#